data_AF-A0A358I089-F1
#
_entry.id   AF-A0A358I089-F1
#
_cell.length_a   1.000
_cell.length_b   1.000
_cell.length_c   1.000
_cell.angle_alpha   90.00
_cell.angle_beta   90.00
_cell.angle_gamma   90.00
#
_symmetry.space_group_name_H-M   'P 1'
#
loop_
_entity.id
_entity.type
_entity.pdbx_description
1 polymer ?
#
loop_
_entity_poly.entity_id
_entity_poly.type
_entity_poly.pdbx_seq_one_letter_code
_entity_poly.pdbx_strand_id
1 'polypeptide(L)'
;MSDKISREEFKKALWKLRGDGFSNHEVDEVENVFRGDMREGGSSAGMSKDEMKQGLHYLRHHPENHHLSHDEINKLEEHLKHYL
;
A
#
# COMPACT_ATOMS: atom_id res chain seq x y z
N MET A 1 7.96 8.21 -18.92
CA MET A 1 8.38 7.52 -17.69
C MET A 1 7.10 7.23 -16.93
N SER A 2 6.78 5.96 -16.71
CA SER A 2 5.52 5.59 -16.05
C SER A 2 5.62 6.01 -14.58
N ASP A 3 4.83 7.01 -14.18
CA ASP A 3 4.71 7.52 -12.79
C ASP A 3 3.95 6.53 -11.88
N LYS A 4 4.01 5.24 -12.22
CA LYS A 4 3.21 4.17 -11.62
C LYS A 4 4.12 3.18 -10.93
N ILE A 5 3.70 2.77 -9.75
CA ILE A 5 4.32 1.73 -8.96
C ILE A 5 3.84 0.40 -9.50
N SER A 6 4.77 -0.34 -10.10
CA SER A 6 4.50 -1.72 -10.51
C SER A 6 4.15 -2.58 -9.30
N ARG A 7 3.33 -3.61 -9.51
CA ARG A 7 2.98 -4.60 -8.48
C ARG A 7 4.20 -5.18 -7.76
N GLU A 8 5.30 -5.40 -8.48
CA GLU A 8 6.56 -5.91 -7.90
C GLU A 8 7.20 -4.93 -6.92
N GLU A 9 7.21 -3.63 -7.23
CA GLU A 9 7.76 -2.59 -6.36
C GLU A 9 6.93 -2.43 -5.10
N PHE A 10 5.60 -2.43 -5.24
CA PHE A 10 4.71 -2.41 -4.08
C PHE A 10 4.88 -3.65 -3.20
N LYS A 11 4.99 -4.84 -3.81
CA LYS A 11 5.22 -6.08 -3.05
C LYS A 11 6.55 -6.04 -2.28
N LYS A 12 7.60 -5.41 -2.84
CA LYS A 12 8.85 -5.17 -2.10
C LYS A 12 8.66 -4.21 -0.94
N ALA A 13 7.86 -3.14 -1.11
CA ALA A 13 7.52 -2.23 -0.02
C ALA A 13 6.80 -2.98 1.11
N LEU A 14 5.80 -3.81 0.78
CA LEU A 14 5.10 -4.67 1.75
C LEU A 14 6.04 -5.64 2.47
N TRP A 15 7.00 -6.22 1.75
CA TRP A 15 7.98 -7.12 2.35
C TRP A 15 8.89 -6.42 3.37
N LYS A 16 9.22 -5.13 3.14
CA LYS A 16 9.96 -4.31 4.11
C LYS A 16 9.14 -4.05 5.38
N LEU A 17 7.84 -3.78 5.26
CA LEU A 17 6.95 -3.59 6.43
C LEU A 17 6.95 -4.81 7.35
N ARG A 18 6.97 -6.01 6.77
CA ARG A 18 7.08 -7.26 7.53
C ARG A 18 8.37 -7.33 8.35
N GLY A 19 9.46 -6.74 7.86
CA GLY A 19 10.72 -6.59 8.60
C GLY A 19 10.66 -5.53 9.70
N ASP A 20 9.73 -4.57 9.59
CA ASP A 20 9.54 -3.45 10.54
C ASP A 20 8.54 -3.75 11.66
N GLY A 21 8.06 -5.00 11.73
CA GLY A 21 7.19 -5.50 12.80
C GLY A 21 5.75 -5.76 12.39
N PHE A 22 5.38 -5.54 11.12
CA PHE A 22 4.02 -5.84 10.65
C PHE A 22 3.79 -7.34 10.56
N SER A 23 2.63 -7.76 11.05
CA SER A 23 2.14 -9.13 10.94
C SER A 23 1.78 -9.46 9.50
N ASN A 24 1.78 -10.76 9.19
CA ASN A 24 1.32 -11.22 7.87
C ASN A 24 -0.12 -10.78 7.58
N HIS A 25 -0.95 -10.69 8.62
CA HIS A 25 -2.34 -10.26 8.51
C HIS A 25 -2.41 -8.78 8.11
N GLU A 26 -1.69 -7.91 8.80
CA GLU A 26 -1.63 -6.46 8.52
C GLU A 26 -1.11 -6.20 7.10
N VAL A 27 -0.08 -6.92 6.67
CA VAL A 27 0.43 -6.82 5.29
C VAL A 27 -0.61 -7.29 4.27
N ASP A 28 -1.38 -8.34 4.56
CA ASP A 28 -2.45 -8.83 3.68
C ASP A 28 -3.61 -7.83 3.59
N GLU A 29 -3.97 -7.17 4.71
CA GLU A 29 -4.99 -6.12 4.74
C GLU A 29 -4.57 -4.91 3.90
N VAL A 30 -3.31 -4.47 4.04
CA VAL A 30 -2.75 -3.42 3.18
C VAL A 30 -2.80 -3.89 1.72
N GLU A 31 -2.30 -5.09 1.40
CA GLU A 31 -2.34 -5.59 0.03
C GLU A 31 -3.77 -5.59 -0.51
N ASN A 32 -4.76 -5.98 0.29
CA ASN A 32 -6.16 -6.08 -0.11
C ASN A 32 -6.80 -4.71 -0.40
N VAL A 33 -6.51 -3.68 0.40
CA VAL A 33 -6.98 -2.30 0.14
C VAL A 33 -6.47 -1.81 -1.22
N PHE A 34 -5.21 -2.09 -1.52
CA PHE A 34 -4.56 -1.68 -2.75
C PHE A 34 -4.76 -2.67 -3.92
N ARG A 35 -5.35 -3.84 -3.66
CA ARG A 35 -5.51 -4.93 -4.64
C ARG A 35 -6.47 -4.58 -5.76
N GLY A 36 -7.50 -3.78 -5.47
CA GLY A 36 -8.48 -3.33 -6.47
C GLY A 36 -7.79 -2.58 -7.61
N ASP A 37 -6.88 -1.69 -7.23
CA ASP A 37 -6.05 -0.86 -8.10
C ASP A 37 -5.03 -1.69 -8.91
N MET A 38 -4.46 -2.73 -8.28
CA MET A 38 -3.45 -3.60 -8.89
C MET A 38 -3.98 -4.71 -9.79
N ARG A 39 -5.29 -4.97 -9.78
CA ARG A 39 -5.91 -6.06 -10.52
C ARG A 39 -6.48 -5.65 -11.87
N GLU A 40 -6.48 -4.36 -12.22
CA GLU A 40 -6.86 -3.93 -13.56
C GLU A 40 -5.86 -4.49 -14.59
N GLY A 41 -6.34 -5.44 -15.40
CA GLY A 41 -5.52 -6.10 -16.42
C GLY A 41 -5.27 -5.18 -17.61
N GLY A 42 -4.00 -4.88 -17.90
CA GLY A 42 -3.59 -4.16 -19.11
C GLY A 42 -2.28 -3.38 -18.93
N SER A 43 -1.85 -2.64 -19.94
CA SER A 43 -0.68 -1.74 -19.89
C SER A 43 -0.80 -0.61 -18.86
N SER A 44 -1.98 -0.46 -18.23
CA SER A 44 -2.26 0.45 -17.13
C SER A 44 -2.00 -0.15 -15.75
N ALA A 45 -1.61 -1.42 -15.67
CA ALA A 45 -1.35 -2.14 -14.42
C ALA A 45 -0.26 -1.44 -13.60
N GLY A 46 -0.58 -1.15 -12.34
CA GLY A 46 0.29 -0.42 -11.43
C GLY A 46 -0.43 0.78 -10.84
N MET A 47 0.00 1.16 -9.65
CA MET A 47 -0.66 2.16 -8.83
C MET A 47 -0.02 3.52 -9.04
N SER A 48 -0.83 4.52 -9.35
CA SER A 48 -0.41 5.91 -9.48
C SER A 48 -0.28 6.55 -8.10
N LYS A 49 0.42 7.68 -8.03
CA LYS A 49 0.58 8.43 -6.77
C LYS A 49 -0.74 8.84 -6.12
N ASP A 50 -1.75 9.18 -6.93
CA ASP A 50 -3.08 9.52 -6.44
C ASP A 50 -3.79 8.31 -5.82
N GLU A 51 -3.76 7.16 -6.50
CA GLU A 51 -4.32 5.89 -6.01
C GLU A 51 -3.66 5.47 -4.69
N MET A 52 -2.34 5.68 -4.58
CA MET A 52 -1.60 5.45 -3.34
C MET A 52 -2.06 6.35 -2.19
N LYS A 53 -2.21 7.66 -2.45
CA LYS A 53 -2.73 8.60 -1.44
C LYS A 53 -4.15 8.26 -1.03
N GLN A 54 -4.99 7.82 -1.96
CA GLN A 54 -6.36 7.40 -1.67
C GLN A 54 -6.40 6.17 -0.78
N GLY A 55 -5.56 5.16 -1.03
CA GLY A 55 -5.48 3.99 -0.16
C GLY A 55 -4.91 4.30 1.22
N LEU A 56 -3.89 5.16 1.34
CA LEU A 56 -3.39 5.64 2.63
C LEU A 56 -4.47 6.40 3.42
N HIS A 57 -5.20 7.29 2.73
CA HIS A 57 -6.32 8.01 3.31
C HIS A 57 -7.43 7.04 3.74
N TYR A 58 -7.74 6.02 2.94
CA TYR A 58 -8.72 4.99 3.28
C TYR A 58 -8.34 4.25 4.55
N LEU A 59 -7.09 3.76 4.67
CA LEU A 59 -6.60 3.13 5.90
C LEU A 59 -6.76 4.08 7.10
N ARG A 60 -6.31 5.33 6.96
CA ARG A 60 -6.38 6.30 8.07
C ARG A 60 -7.80 6.63 8.52
N HIS A 61 -8.78 6.61 7.61
CA HIS A 61 -10.18 6.96 7.89
C HIS A 61 -11.08 5.76 8.16
N HIS A 62 -10.64 4.53 7.84
CA HIS A 62 -11.38 3.30 8.07
C HIS A 62 -10.60 2.30 8.94
N PRO A 63 -10.20 2.68 10.17
CA PRO A 63 -9.50 1.78 11.09
C PRO A 63 -10.36 0.61 11.57
N GLU A 64 -11.67 0.62 11.29
CA GLU A 64 -12.57 -0.51 11.55
C GLU A 64 -12.45 -1.64 10.50
N ASN A 65 -11.87 -1.35 9.33
CA ASN A 65 -11.75 -2.30 8.21
C ASN A 65 -10.38 -2.99 8.14
N HIS A 66 -9.47 -2.66 9.07
CA HIS A 66 -8.15 -3.28 9.17
C HIS A 66 -7.65 -3.22 10.62
N HIS A 67 -6.54 -3.90 10.91
CA HIS A 67 -5.96 -3.92 12.26
C HIS A 67 -4.76 -2.99 12.45
N LEU A 68 -4.38 -2.24 11.41
CA LEU A 68 -3.27 -1.29 11.46
C LEU A 68 -3.51 -0.15 12.46
N SER A 69 -2.50 0.09 13.28
CA SER A 69 -2.38 1.24 14.16
C SER A 69 -2.01 2.51 13.38
N HIS A 70 -2.22 3.68 13.99
CA HIS A 70 -1.82 4.96 13.39
C HIS A 70 -0.32 5.03 13.08
N ASP A 71 0.51 4.45 13.97
CA ASP A 71 1.96 4.35 13.79
C ASP A 71 2.32 3.49 12.57
N GLU A 72 1.64 2.37 12.37
CA GLU A 72 1.83 1.48 11.23
C GLU A 72 1.43 2.17 9.91
N ILE A 73 0.33 2.93 9.91
CA ILE A 73 -0.05 3.72 8.73
C ILE A 73 1.02 4.78 8.41
N ASN A 74 1.61 5.41 9.43
CA ASN A 74 2.71 6.36 9.21
C ASN A 74 3.96 5.66 8.64
N LYS A 75 4.35 4.50 9.17
CA LYS A 75 5.47 3.70 8.63
C LYS A 75 5.23 3.28 7.19
N LEU A 76 4.01 2.83 6.88
CA LEU A 76 3.60 2.53 5.52
C LEU A 76 3.75 3.76 4.63
N GLU A 77 3.27 4.93 5.06
CA GLU A 77 3.45 6.20 4.34
C GLU A 77 4.94 6.53 4.13
N GLU A 78 5.80 6.34 5.13
CA GLU A 78 7.24 6.58 5.01
C GLU A 78 7.92 5.66 3.98
N HIS A 79 7.57 4.37 3.98
CA HIS A 79 8.08 3.42 2.98
C HIS A 79 7.60 3.74 1.57
N LEU A 80 6.37 4.24 1.45
CA LEU A 80 5.73 4.59 0.19
C LEU A 80 6.11 6.00 -0.30
N LYS A 81 6.61 6.87 0.57
CA LYS A 81 7.04 8.24 0.26
C LYS A 81 8.11 8.30 -0.83
N HIS A 82 8.93 7.26 -0.96
CA HIS A 82 9.91 7.16 -2.05
C HIS A 82 9.27 7.12 -3.44
N TYR A 83 7.98 6.79 -3.50
CA TYR A 83 7.21 6.66 -4.73
C TYR A 83 6.16 7.77 -4.92
N LEU A 84 5.99 8.67 -3.93
CA LEU A 84 5.16 9.88 -4.00
C LEU A 84 5.92 11.06 -4.63
#